data_AF-A0A6H5JS40-F1
#
_entry.id   AF-A0A6H5JS40-F1
#
_cell.length_a   1.000
_cell.length_b   1.000
_cell.length_c   1.000
_cell.angle_alpha   90.00
_cell.angle_beta   90.00
_cell.angle_gamma   90.00
#
_symmetry.space_group_name_H-M   'P 1'
#
loop_
_entity.id
_entity.type
_entity.pdbx_description
1 polymer ?
#
loop_
_entity_poly.entity_id
_entity_poly.type
_entity_poly.pdbx_seq_one_letter_code
_entity_poly.pdbx_strand_id
1 'polypeptide(L)'
;MLKAARKKRSIARWRALETFFECYVRQLEGKSREGNQAGFYRHLKMIDVEGKRSFTSQNIKDEDGKVLRDPTFIRQRWARWFHKLLNTKSPTIDLHAADKVKR
;
A
#
# COMPACT_ATOMS: atom_id res chain seq x y z
N MET A 1 -25.49 -15.16 15.91
CA MET A 1 -25.01 -15.95 14.75
C MET A 1 -23.96 -15.22 13.89
N LEU A 2 -24.20 -14.00 13.39
CA LEU A 2 -23.29 -13.27 12.49
C LEU A 2 -21.88 -12.98 13.04
N LYS A 3 -21.75 -12.57 14.31
CA LYS A 3 -20.44 -12.27 14.94
C LYS A 3 -19.54 -13.51 15.07
N ALA A 4 -20.11 -14.67 15.40
CA ALA A 4 -19.38 -15.93 15.49
C ALA A 4 -18.91 -16.45 14.12
N ALA A 5 -19.73 -16.30 13.08
CA ALA A 5 -19.35 -16.64 11.71
C ALA A 5 -18.22 -15.72 11.18
N ARG A 6 -18.25 -14.42 11.51
CA ARG A 6 -17.16 -13.48 11.18
C ARG A 6 -15.85 -13.84 11.89
N LYS A 7 -15.90 -14.20 13.18
CA LYS A 7 -14.72 -14.66 13.94
C LYS A 7 -14.14 -15.96 13.37
N LYS A 8 -14.97 -16.95 13.05
CA LYS A 8 -14.54 -18.19 12.38
C LYS A 8 -13.89 -17.94 11.02
N ARG A 9 -14.47 -17.06 10.19
CA ARG A 9 -13.88 -16.63 8.91
C ARG A 9 -12.53 -15.94 9.11
N SER A 10 -12.38 -15.11 10.14
CA SER A 10 -11.11 -14.47 10.46
C SER A 10 -10.03 -15.48 10.83
N ILE A 11 -10.35 -16.46 11.69
CA ILE A 11 -9.40 -17.50 12.10
C ILE A 11 -9.00 -18.38 10.91
N ALA A 12 -9.96 -18.75 10.06
CA ALA A 12 -9.69 -19.53 8.85
C ALA A 12 -8.76 -18.77 7.88
N ARG A 13 -8.97 -17.46 7.71
CA ARG A 13 -8.06 -16.61 6.91
C ARG A 13 -6.67 -16.55 7.50
N TRP A 14 -6.53 -16.38 8.81
CA TRP A 14 -5.23 -16.36 9.48
C TRP A 14 -4.47 -17.68 9.30
N ARG A 15 -5.15 -18.83 9.47
CA ARG A 15 -4.53 -20.14 9.23
C ARG A 15 -4.10 -20.32 7.77
N ALA A 16 -4.93 -19.91 6.82
CA ALA A 16 -4.56 -19.97 5.40
C ALA A 16 -3.35 -19.08 5.08
N LEU A 17 -3.25 -17.92 5.72
CA LEU A 17 -2.12 -17.00 5.57
C LEU A 17 -0.83 -17.56 6.19
N GLU A 18 -0.94 -18.17 7.37
CA GLU A 18 0.15 -18.85 8.07
C GLU A 18 0.73 -20.00 7.23
N THR A 19 -0.14 -20.90 6.74
CA THR A 19 0.28 -21.99 5.83
C THR A 19 0.93 -21.46 4.55
N PHE A 20 0.39 -20.38 3.98
CA PHE A 20 0.98 -19.74 2.81
C PHE A 20 2.40 -19.23 3.08
N PHE A 21 2.61 -18.52 4.19
CA PHE A 21 3.94 -18.01 4.55
C PHE A 21 4.93 -19.13 4.86
N GLU A 22 4.52 -20.18 5.55
CA GLU A 22 5.37 -21.35 5.80
C GLU A 22 5.84 -22.00 4.48
N CYS A 23 4.92 -22.23 3.54
CA CYS A 23 5.25 -22.78 2.22
C CYS A 23 6.17 -21.84 1.43
N TYR A 24 5.95 -20.54 1.52
CA TYR A 24 6.75 -19.53 0.83
C TYR A 24 8.18 -19.45 1.35
N VAL A 25 8.36 -19.43 2.67
CA VAL A 25 9.69 -19.41 3.30
C VAL A 25 10.47 -20.67 2.94
N ARG A 26 9.85 -21.85 2.99
CA ARG A 26 10.49 -23.11 2.57
C ARG A 26 10.97 -23.07 1.12
N GLN A 27 10.20 -22.47 0.21
CA GLN A 27 10.60 -22.33 -1.19
C GLN A 27 11.75 -21.33 -1.38
N LEU A 28 11.79 -20.24 -0.60
CA LEU A 28 12.93 -19.32 -0.59
C LEU A 28 14.20 -20.00 -0.07
N GLU A 29 14.11 -20.74 1.04
CA GLU A 29 15.23 -21.49 1.60
C GLU A 29 15.78 -22.53 0.62
N GLY A 30 14.90 -23.28 -0.06
CA GLY A 30 15.30 -24.22 -1.11
C GLY A 30 16.09 -23.53 -2.23
N LYS A 31 15.57 -22.42 -2.76
CA LYS A 31 16.23 -21.66 -3.82
C LYS A 31 17.55 -21.02 -3.37
N SER A 32 17.64 -20.63 -2.10
CA SER A 32 18.87 -20.11 -1.50
C SER A 32 19.93 -21.21 -1.38
N ARG A 33 19.54 -22.43 -0.96
CA ARG A 33 20.44 -23.58 -0.84
C ARG A 33 20.93 -24.09 -2.19
N GLU A 34 20.07 -24.04 -3.21
CA GLU A 34 20.41 -24.40 -4.60
C GLU A 34 21.33 -23.38 -5.29
N GLY A 35 21.64 -22.24 -4.65
CA GLY A 35 22.40 -21.15 -5.28
C GLY A 35 21.66 -20.44 -6.42
N ASN A 36 20.36 -20.70 -6.58
CA ASN A 36 19.54 -20.15 -7.66
C ASN A 36 19.06 -18.73 -7.31
N GLN A 37 19.99 -17.77 -7.41
CA GLN A 37 19.75 -16.39 -7.02
C GLN A 37 18.65 -15.72 -7.87
N ALA A 38 18.59 -16.01 -9.18
CA ALA A 38 17.56 -15.48 -10.07
C ALA A 38 16.15 -16.03 -9.76
N GLY A 39 16.06 -17.30 -9.37
CA GLY A 39 14.82 -17.94 -8.91
C GLY A 39 14.39 -17.41 -7.55
N PHE A 40 15.34 -17.22 -6.64
CA PHE A 40 15.13 -16.60 -5.33
C PHE A 40 14.52 -15.20 -5.46
N TYR A 41 15.13 -14.32 -6.25
CA TYR A 41 14.60 -12.96 -6.46
C TYR A 41 13.25 -12.93 -7.17
N ARG A 42 13.00 -13.83 -8.12
CA ARG A 42 11.68 -13.96 -8.76
C ARG A 42 10.62 -14.38 -7.75
N HIS A 43 10.92 -15.36 -6.92
CA HIS A 43 10.01 -15.83 -5.88
C HIS A 43 9.77 -14.75 -4.81
N LEU A 44 10.82 -14.05 -4.39
CA LEU A 44 10.76 -12.92 -3.47
C LEU A 44 9.85 -11.79 -3.97
N LYS A 45 9.78 -11.59 -5.29
CA LYS A 45 8.88 -10.61 -5.93
C LYS A 45 7.43 -11.08 -6.06
N MET A 46 7.12 -12.37 -5.92
CA MET A 46 5.74 -12.89 -6.06
C MET A 46 4.85 -12.50 -4.88
N ILE A 47 5.42 -12.41 -3.67
CA ILE A 47 4.72 -11.74 -2.57
C ILE A 47 4.88 -10.25 -2.79
N ASP A 48 3.81 -9.66 -3.32
CA ASP A 48 3.62 -8.22 -3.27
C ASP A 48 3.38 -7.87 -1.79
N VAL A 49 4.47 -7.76 -1.03
CA VAL A 49 4.44 -7.25 0.35
C VAL A 49 3.75 -5.90 0.24
N GLU A 50 2.67 -5.69 1.00
CA GLU A 50 1.71 -4.56 0.94
C GLU A 50 2.34 -3.15 1.03
N GLY A 51 3.67 -3.02 1.04
CA GLY A 51 4.44 -1.78 0.94
C GLY A 51 5.05 -1.49 -0.45
N LYS A 52 4.99 -2.40 -1.44
CA LYS A 52 5.18 -2.00 -2.83
C LYS A 52 3.95 -1.21 -3.23
N ARG A 53 4.10 0.12 -3.27
CA ARG A 53 3.13 1.09 -3.80
C ARG A 53 2.29 0.42 -4.88
N SER A 54 1.04 0.10 -4.54
CA SER A 54 0.11 -0.48 -5.51
C SER A 54 0.17 0.40 -6.75
N PHE A 55 0.16 -0.18 -7.95
CA PHE A 55 0.18 0.60 -9.19
C PHE A 55 -0.96 1.65 -9.20
N THR A 56 -2.04 1.38 -8.45
CA THR A 56 -3.15 2.31 -8.15
C THR A 56 -2.78 3.52 -7.28
N SER A 57 -1.76 3.44 -6.42
CA SER A 57 -1.23 4.55 -5.61
C SER A 57 -0.34 5.52 -6.39
N GLN A 58 0.08 5.16 -7.61
CA GLN A 58 0.82 6.06 -8.51
C GLN A 58 -0.11 6.89 -9.43
N ASN A 59 -1.41 6.63 -9.40
CA ASN A 59 -2.35 7.34 -10.25
C ASN A 59 -2.64 8.74 -9.70
N ILE A 60 -2.37 9.75 -10.51
CA ILE A 60 -2.72 11.14 -10.21
C ILE A 60 -4.25 11.26 -10.33
N LYS A 61 -4.89 11.77 -9.28
CA LYS A 61 -6.34 11.99 -9.23
C LYS A 61 -6.68 13.48 -9.30
N ASP A 62 -7.83 13.80 -9.87
CA ASP A 62 -8.41 15.13 -9.75
C ASP A 62 -8.97 15.36 -8.33
N GLU A 63 -9.59 16.52 -8.13
CA GLU A 63 -10.15 16.93 -6.84
C GLU A 63 -11.40 16.12 -6.46
N ASP A 64 -12.06 15.50 -7.43
CA ASP A 64 -13.22 14.62 -7.27
C ASP A 64 -12.81 13.14 -7.06
N GLY A 65 -11.51 12.85 -7.00
CA GLY A 65 -10.97 11.52 -6.75
C GLY A 65 -10.93 10.60 -7.97
N LYS A 66 -11.21 11.12 -9.18
CA LYS A 66 -11.14 10.38 -10.44
C LYS A 66 -9.71 10.37 -10.97
N VAL A 67 -9.28 9.23 -11.51
CA VAL A 67 -7.93 9.05 -12.04
C VAL A 67 -7.74 9.83 -13.34
N LEU A 68 -6.74 10.68 -13.37
CA LEU A 68 -6.28 11.40 -14.56
C LEU A 68 -5.28 10.53 -15.33
N ARG A 69 -5.59 10.27 -16.61
CA ARG A 69 -4.73 9.50 -17.52
C ARG A 69 -4.06 10.36 -18.58
N ASP A 70 -4.67 11.48 -18.93
CA ASP A 70 -4.17 12.39 -19.97
C ASP A 70 -3.11 13.36 -19.38
N PRO A 71 -1.91 13.42 -19.97
CA PRO A 71 -0.82 14.29 -19.54
C PRO A 71 -1.20 15.77 -19.39
N THR A 72 -2.10 16.27 -20.22
CA THR A 72 -2.53 17.67 -20.22
C THR A 72 -3.29 18.01 -18.94
N PHE A 73 -4.25 17.15 -18.58
CA PHE A 73 -5.01 17.31 -17.33
C PHE A 73 -4.14 17.09 -16.09
N ILE A 74 -3.15 16.19 -16.16
CA ILE A 74 -2.17 16.00 -15.08
C ILE A 74 -1.36 17.29 -14.86
N ARG A 75 -0.87 17.94 -15.92
CA ARG A 75 -0.13 19.21 -15.80
C ARG A 75 -0.99 20.32 -15.22
N GLN A 76 -2.24 20.45 -15.69
CA GLN A 76 -3.18 21.43 -15.15
C GLN A 76 -3.48 21.19 -13.68
N ARG A 77 -3.63 19.92 -13.27
CA ARG A 77 -3.83 19.54 -11.86
C ARG A 77 -2.67 19.98 -10.98
N TRP A 78 -1.42 19.73 -11.43
CA TRP A 78 -0.23 20.17 -10.72
C TRP A 78 -0.13 21.70 -10.66
N ALA A 79 -0.38 22.40 -11.77
CA ALA A 79 -0.34 23.86 -11.80
C ALA A 79 -1.32 24.47 -10.77
N ARG A 80 -2.55 23.98 -10.70
CA ARG A 80 -3.54 24.40 -9.68
C ARG A 80 -3.08 24.08 -8.27
N TRP A 81 -2.54 22.88 -8.05
CA TRP A 81 -2.06 22.47 -6.74
C TRP A 81 -0.91 23.35 -6.24
N PHE A 82 0.12 23.59 -7.06
CA PHE A 82 1.23 24.46 -6.71
C PHE A 82 0.79 25.90 -6.51
N HIS A 83 -0.11 26.41 -7.36
CA HIS A 83 -0.68 27.73 -7.16
C HIS A 83 -1.40 27.84 -5.81
N LYS A 84 -2.20 26.84 -5.44
CA LYS A 84 -2.86 26.83 -4.12
C LYS A 84 -1.84 26.74 -2.99
N LEU A 85 -0.87 25.83 -3.10
CA LEU A 85 0.15 25.62 -2.07
C LEU A 85 0.95 26.89 -1.78
N LEU A 86 1.37 27.61 -2.83
CA LEU A 86 2.26 28.76 -2.70
C LEU A 86 1.51 30.05 -2.33
N ASN A 87 0.23 30.17 -2.72
CA ASN A 87 -0.53 31.42 -2.52
C ASN A 87 -1.56 31.35 -1.38
N THR A 88 -1.90 30.16 -0.87
CA THR A 88 -2.79 30.07 0.30
C THR A 88 -1.97 30.33 1.56
N LYS A 89 -2.51 31.13 2.50
CA LYS A 89 -1.89 31.31 3.82
C LYS A 89 -1.66 29.93 4.43
N SER A 90 -0.41 29.67 4.84
CA SER A 90 -0.05 28.39 5.44
C SER A 90 -1.01 28.11 6.60
N PRO A 91 -1.70 26.96 6.61
CA PRO A 91 -2.53 26.63 7.76
C PRO A 91 -1.63 26.65 8.99
N THR A 92 -2.00 27.44 9.99
CA THR A 92 -1.35 27.42 11.29
C THR A 92 -1.54 26.00 11.82
N ILE A 93 -0.48 25.19 11.72
CA ILE A 93 -0.50 23.83 12.24
C ILE A 93 -0.52 24.00 13.77
N ASP A 94 -1.67 23.76 14.39
CA ASP A 94 -1.76 23.68 15.84
C ASP A 94 -1.05 22.41 16.29
N LEU A 95 0.21 22.57 16.70
CA LEU A 95 1.07 21.51 17.19
C LEU A 95 0.46 20.78 18.40
N HIS A 96 -0.44 21.41 19.16
CA HIS A 96 -1.12 20.80 20.30
C HIS A 96 -2.29 19.90 19.94
N ALA A 97 -2.82 19.98 18.71
CA ALA A 97 -3.86 19.08 18.23
C ALA A 97 -3.30 17.70 17.82
N ALA A 98 -2.03 17.65 17.39
CA ALA A 98 -1.37 16.42 16.97
C ALA A 98 -1.10 15.44 18.13
N ASP A 99 -0.86 15.95 19.33
CA ASP A 99 -0.59 15.14 20.53
C ASP A 99 -1.85 14.43 21.10
N LYS A 100 -3.05 14.88 20.72
CA LYS A 100 -4.32 14.27 21.19
C LYS A 100 -4.69 12.98 20.46
N VAL A 101 -3.96 12.57 19.42
CA VAL A 101 -4.26 11.37 18.62
C VAL A 101 -3.62 10.09 19.19
N LYS A 102 -2.92 10.17 20.33
CA LYS A 102 -2.48 8.98 21.08
C LYS A 102 -3.18 8.88 22.44
N ARG A 103 -4.33 8.21 22.47
CA ARG A 103 -4.78 7.35 23.58
C ARG A 103 -5.68 6.23 23.05
#